data_AF-A0A5Q4G401-F1
#
_entry.id   AF-A0A5Q4G401-F1
#
_cell.length_a   1.000
_cell.length_b   1.000
_cell.length_c   1.000
_cell.angle_alpha   90.00
_cell.angle_beta   90.00
_cell.angle_gamma   90.00
#
_symmetry.space_group_name_H-M   'P 1'
#
loop_
_entity.id
_entity.type
_entity.pdbx_description
1 polymer ?
#
loop_
_entity_poly.entity_id
_entity_poly.type
_entity_poly.pdbx_seq_one_letter_code
_entity_poly.pdbx_strand_id
1 'polypeptide(L)'
;MARGAGAAAGRCVADACGEADRASWALRTQNRSDTVPAMRRASLIAAIVGSMAAIVCFLGLGAEALPYPDPTPDMLAAQAAGVRAWQLGLVGSLGVSAAGIAGFIRFRGDRRAIG
;
A
#
# COMPACT_ATOMS: atom_id res chain seq x y z
N MET A 1 18.72 31.06 56.10
CA MET A 1 18.65 31.31 54.64
C MET A 1 18.60 29.96 53.93
N ALA A 2 17.41 29.44 53.56
CA ALA A 2 17.28 28.20 52.77
C ALA A 2 15.84 28.03 52.21
N ARG A 3 15.27 29.07 51.61
CA ARG A 3 13.97 28.99 50.91
C ARG A 3 14.13 29.63 49.54
N GLY A 4 14.56 28.84 48.55
CA GLY A 4 14.77 29.33 47.19
C GLY A 4 14.97 28.25 46.13
N ALA A 5 15.45 27.06 46.49
CA ALA A 5 15.78 26.02 45.52
C ALA A 5 14.57 25.25 44.94
N GLY A 6 13.48 25.09 45.71
CA GLY A 6 12.32 24.28 45.29
C GLY A 6 11.43 24.90 44.21
N ALA A 7 11.30 26.24 44.20
CA ALA A 7 10.43 26.95 43.25
C ALA A 7 11.07 27.15 41.86
N ALA A 8 12.40 27.07 41.78
CA ALA A 8 13.14 27.06 40.52
C ALA A 8 13.10 25.66 39.88
N ALA A 9 13.31 24.61 40.69
CA ALA A 9 13.24 23.22 40.23
C ALA A 9 11.85 22.83 39.68
N GLY A 10 10.76 23.26 40.34
CA GLY A 10 9.39 22.98 39.86
C GLY A 10 9.06 23.66 38.53
N ARG A 11 9.64 24.85 38.25
CA ARG A 11 9.49 25.53 36.96
C ARG A 11 10.27 24.86 35.84
N CYS A 12 11.52 24.42 36.10
CA CYS A 12 12.29 23.68 35.10
C CYS A 12 11.64 22.35 34.72
N VAL A 13 11.02 21.64 35.68
CA VAL A 13 10.31 20.38 35.41
C VAL A 13 9.03 20.62 34.61
N ALA A 14 8.25 21.66 34.93
CA ALA A 14 7.05 22.00 34.18
C ALA A 14 7.38 22.44 32.74
N ASP A 15 8.45 23.21 32.56
CA ASP A 15 8.90 23.66 31.25
C ASP A 15 9.43 22.50 30.40
N ALA A 16 10.23 21.60 31.00
CA ALA A 16 10.71 20.38 30.34
C ALA A 16 9.58 19.43 29.95
N CYS A 17 8.52 19.33 30.77
CA CYS A 17 7.36 18.50 30.47
C CYS A 17 6.55 19.08 29.29
N GLY A 18 6.37 20.41 29.24
CA GLY A 18 5.72 21.09 28.13
C GLY A 18 6.54 21.08 26.83
N GLU A 19 7.87 21.08 26.92
CA GLU A 19 8.78 20.95 25.78
C GLU A 19 8.75 19.51 25.20
N ALA A 20 8.76 18.49 26.06
CA ALA A 20 8.67 17.10 25.66
C ALA A 20 7.33 16.77 24.97
N ASP A 21 6.23 17.34 25.46
CA ASP A 21 4.91 17.11 24.86
C ASP A 21 4.80 17.79 23.49
N ARG A 22 5.36 19.00 23.34
CA ARG A 22 5.48 19.70 22.04
C ARG A 22 6.37 18.94 21.05
N ALA A 23 7.50 18.39 21.50
CA ALA A 23 8.38 17.57 20.67
C ALA A 23 7.69 16.26 20.23
N SER A 24 6.92 15.62 21.14
CA SER A 24 6.14 14.43 20.83
C SER A 24 5.06 14.71 19.78
N TRP A 25 4.40 15.87 19.87
CA TRP A 25 3.43 16.34 18.89
C TRP A 25 4.08 16.64 17.54
N ALA A 26 5.19 17.36 17.53
CA ALA A 26 5.94 17.68 16.32
C ALA A 26 6.38 16.40 15.57
N LEU A 27 6.96 15.43 16.27
CA LEU A 27 7.35 14.13 15.71
C LEU A 27 6.14 13.36 15.17
N ARG A 28 5.00 13.37 15.90
CA ARG A 28 3.77 12.70 15.46
C ARG A 28 3.19 13.36 14.20
N THR A 29 3.26 14.69 14.10
CA THR A 29 2.82 15.44 12.91
C THR A 29 3.76 15.30 11.72
N GLN A 30 5.07 15.21 11.95
CA GLN A 30 6.08 15.02 10.92
C GLN A 30 5.97 13.62 10.31
N ASN A 31 5.89 12.58 11.15
CA ASN A 31 5.70 11.20 10.68
C ASN A 31 4.37 11.01 9.93
N ARG A 32 3.33 11.79 10.29
CA ARG A 32 2.06 11.83 9.57
C ARG A 32 2.19 12.53 8.21
N SER A 33 2.98 13.58 8.12
CA SER A 33 3.18 14.36 6.89
C SER A 33 3.97 13.57 5.83
N ASP A 34 4.94 12.76 6.25
CA ASP A 34 5.80 11.98 5.34
C ASP A 34 5.12 10.73 4.79
N THR A 35 4.15 10.17 5.52
CA THR A 35 3.45 8.94 5.14
C THR A 35 2.38 9.16 4.07
N VAL A 36 1.74 10.33 4.00
CA VAL A 36 0.70 10.63 2.99
C VAL A 36 1.21 10.58 1.54
N PRO A 37 2.34 11.24 1.16
CA PRO A 37 2.87 11.14 -0.20
C PRO A 37 3.42 9.75 -0.50
N ALA A 38 3.99 9.06 0.49
CA ALA A 38 4.51 7.70 0.34
C ALA A 38 3.38 6.68 0.06
N MET A 39 2.27 6.74 0.79
CA MET A 39 1.10 5.86 0.57
C MET A 39 0.48 6.07 -0.82
N ARG A 40 0.41 7.33 -1.29
CA ARG A 40 -0.10 7.64 -2.62
C ARG A 40 0.80 7.09 -3.73
N ARG A 41 2.12 7.17 -3.56
CA ARG A 41 3.10 6.58 -4.49
C ARG A 41 3.00 5.05 -4.50
N ALA A 42 2.93 4.43 -3.33
CA ALA A 42 2.81 2.98 -3.20
C ALA A 42 1.53 2.44 -3.84
N SER A 43 0.39 3.11 -3.65
CA SER A 43 -0.89 2.76 -4.27
C SER A 43 -0.85 2.88 -5.80
N LEU A 44 -0.19 3.90 -6.33
CA LEU A 44 -0.04 4.10 -7.78
C LEU A 44 0.91 3.06 -8.40
N ILE A 45 2.02 2.74 -7.71
CA ILE A 45 2.93 1.66 -8.11
C ILE A 45 2.19 0.31 -8.12
N ALA A 46 1.42 0.01 -7.07
CA ALA A 46 0.62 -1.22 -7.01
C ALA A 46 -0.39 -1.32 -8.16
N ALA A 47 -1.03 -0.21 -8.54
CA ALA A 47 -1.94 -0.18 -9.69
C ALA A 47 -1.21 -0.44 -11.03
N ILE A 48 -0.04 0.17 -11.26
CA ILE A 48 0.75 -0.04 -12.48
C ILE A 48 1.25 -1.49 -12.53
N VAL A 49 1.88 -1.98 -11.45
CA VAL A 49 2.43 -3.34 -11.38
C VAL A 49 1.33 -4.37 -11.53
N GLY A 50 0.20 -4.20 -10.84
CA GLY A 50 -0.97 -5.08 -10.99
C GLY A 50 -1.52 -5.09 -12.42
N SER A 51 -1.55 -3.94 -13.09
CA SER A 51 -2.00 -3.85 -14.50
C SER A 51 -1.03 -4.53 -15.46
N MET A 52 0.29 -4.35 -15.27
CA MET A 52 1.31 -5.03 -16.07
C MET A 52 1.26 -6.55 -15.87
N ALA A 53 1.14 -7.01 -14.62
CA ALA A 53 0.99 -8.42 -14.30
C ALA A 53 -0.29 -9.02 -14.91
N ALA A 54 -1.39 -8.28 -14.93
CA ALA A 54 -2.63 -8.70 -15.59
C ALA A 54 -2.44 -8.87 -17.11
N ILE A 55 -1.70 -7.98 -17.77
CA ILE A 55 -1.38 -8.11 -19.21
C ILE A 55 -0.54 -9.37 -19.46
N VAL A 56 0.47 -9.62 -18.63
CA VAL A 56 1.30 -10.84 -18.76
C VAL A 56 0.46 -12.10 -18.57
N CYS A 57 -0.43 -12.12 -17.57
CA CYS A 57 -1.32 -13.26 -17.34
C CYS A 57 -2.31 -13.46 -18.51
N PHE A 58 -2.79 -12.37 -19.12
CA PHE A 58 -3.67 -12.43 -20.28
C PHE A 58 -2.94 -13.00 -21.51
N LEU A 59 -1.69 -12.59 -21.73
CA LEU A 59 -0.85 -13.15 -22.79
C LEU A 59 -0.53 -14.63 -22.54
N GLY A 60 -0.25 -15.02 -21.29
CA GLY A 60 -0.07 -16.42 -20.90
C GLY A 60 -1.31 -17.26 -21.18
N LEU A 61 -2.50 -16.75 -20.86
CA LEU A 61 -3.78 -17.37 -21.24
C LEU A 61 -3.94 -17.53 -22.75
N GLY A 62 -3.55 -16.53 -23.53
CA GLY A 62 -3.60 -16.60 -24.99
C GLY A 62 -2.64 -17.65 -25.56
N ALA A 63 -1.44 -17.77 -24.98
CA ALA A 63 -0.47 -18.78 -25.39
C ALA A 63 -0.94 -20.20 -25.06
N GLU A 64 -1.49 -20.41 -23.85
CA GLU A 64 -2.08 -21.68 -23.43
C GLU A 64 -3.40 -21.99 -24.15
N ALA A 65 -4.03 -21.04 -24.84
CA ALA A 65 -5.25 -21.26 -25.61
C ALA A 65 -4.97 -21.71 -27.06
N LEU A 66 -3.70 -21.75 -27.49
CA LEU A 66 -3.35 -22.20 -28.83
C LEU A 66 -3.66 -23.70 -28.99
N PRO A 67 -4.36 -24.10 -30.07
CA PRO A 67 -4.70 -25.50 -30.29
C PRO A 67 -3.46 -26.31 -30.65
N TYR A 68 -3.28 -27.45 -29.98
CA TYR A 68 -2.26 -28.43 -30.37
C TYR A 68 -2.68 -29.18 -31.64
N PRO A 69 -1.76 -29.42 -32.59
CA PRO A 69 -2.06 -30.16 -33.80
C PRO A 69 -2.44 -31.63 -33.56
N ASP A 70 -1.91 -32.26 -32.49
CA ASP A 70 -2.27 -33.61 -32.04
C ASP A 70 -2.39 -33.67 -30.50
N PRO A 71 -3.58 -33.42 -29.93
CA PRO A 71 -3.74 -33.36 -28.48
C PRO A 71 -3.78 -34.76 -27.86
N THR A 72 -2.82 -35.05 -26.98
CA THR A 72 -2.91 -36.20 -26.05
C THR A 72 -3.69 -35.80 -24.79
N PRO A 73 -4.40 -36.73 -24.13
CA PRO A 73 -5.22 -36.43 -22.95
C PRO A 73 -4.40 -35.83 -21.79
N ASP A 74 -3.13 -36.22 -21.65
CA ASP A 74 -2.23 -35.66 -20.63
C ASP A 74 -1.85 -34.19 -20.91
N MET A 75 -1.69 -33.82 -22.19
CA MET A 75 -1.42 -32.43 -22.58
C MET A 75 -2.62 -31.52 -22.34
N LEU A 76 -3.84 -32.01 -22.58
CA LEU A 76 -5.07 -31.27 -22.27
C LEU A 76 -5.25 -31.06 -20.75
N ALA A 77 -4.89 -32.07 -19.94
CA ALA A 77 -4.92 -31.95 -18.49
C ALA A 77 -3.90 -30.90 -17.98
N ALA A 78 -2.68 -30.90 -18.54
CA ALA A 78 -1.65 -29.92 -18.24
C ALA A 78 -2.06 -28.50 -18.66
N GLN A 79 -2.64 -28.35 -19.86
CA GLN A 79 -3.16 -27.08 -20.38
C GLN A 79 -4.31 -26.55 -19.50
N ALA A 80 -5.24 -27.41 -19.08
CA ALA A 80 -6.31 -27.01 -18.17
C ALA A 80 -5.78 -26.54 -16.80
N ALA A 81 -4.74 -27.19 -16.27
CA ALA A 81 -4.08 -26.75 -15.04
C ALA A 81 -3.33 -25.42 -15.24
N GLY A 82 -2.62 -25.25 -16.36
CA GLY A 82 -1.95 -24.01 -16.74
C GLY A 82 -2.92 -22.85 -16.88
N VAL A 83 -4.03 -23.04 -17.61
CA VAL A 83 -5.10 -22.04 -17.76
C VAL A 83 -5.67 -21.61 -16.41
N ARG A 84 -5.91 -22.55 -15.48
CA ARG A 84 -6.36 -22.22 -14.12
C ARG A 84 -5.32 -21.40 -13.34
N ALA A 85 -4.04 -21.74 -13.45
CA ALA A 85 -2.97 -20.99 -12.81
C ALA A 85 -2.90 -19.55 -13.34
N TRP A 86 -2.98 -19.36 -14.65
CA TRP A 86 -3.00 -18.03 -15.27
C TRP A 86 -4.26 -17.23 -14.93
N GLN A 87 -5.43 -17.87 -14.85
CA GLN A 87 -6.66 -17.22 -14.38
C GLN A 87 -6.55 -16.73 -12.95
N LEU A 88 -6.00 -17.55 -12.04
CA LEU A 88 -5.76 -17.14 -10.66
C LEU A 88 -4.76 -15.98 -10.57
N GLY A 89 -3.69 -16.02 -11.37
CA GLY A 89 -2.72 -14.92 -11.49
C GLY A 89 -3.36 -13.63 -12.01
N LEU A 90 -4.25 -13.73 -13.01
CA LEU A 90 -4.98 -12.60 -13.57
C LEU A 90 -5.93 -11.98 -12.54
N VAL A 91 -6.72 -12.81 -11.84
CA VAL A 91 -7.62 -12.35 -10.77
C VAL A 91 -6.83 -11.70 -9.63
N GLY A 92 -5.71 -12.30 -9.21
CA GLY A 92 -4.83 -11.72 -8.20
C GLY A 92 -4.26 -10.37 -8.62
N SER A 93 -3.80 -10.26 -9.87
CA SER A 93 -3.26 -9.02 -10.43
C SER A 93 -4.31 -7.92 -10.55
N LEU A 94 -5.53 -8.26 -10.97
CA LEU A 94 -6.67 -7.36 -10.98
C LEU A 94 -7.07 -6.93 -9.57
N GLY A 95 -7.03 -7.84 -8.60
CA GLY A 95 -7.29 -7.54 -7.19
C GLY A 95 -6.28 -6.54 -6.62
N VAL A 96 -4.98 -6.74 -6.88
CA VAL A 96 -3.92 -5.81 -6.48
C VAL A 96 -4.09 -4.45 -7.17
N SER A 97 -4.41 -4.44 -8.47
CA SER A 97 -4.66 -3.20 -9.20
C SER A 97 -5.88 -2.44 -8.66
N ALA A 98 -7.00 -3.14 -8.43
CA ALA A 98 -8.22 -2.59 -7.86
C ALA A 98 -8.00 -2.07 -6.44
N ALA A 99 -7.26 -2.79 -5.59
CA ALA A 99 -6.90 -2.33 -4.25
C ALA A 99 -6.01 -1.08 -4.31
N GLY A 100 -5.05 -1.03 -5.23
CA GLY A 100 -4.23 0.15 -5.49
C GLY A 100 -5.07 1.36 -5.90
N ILE A 101 -6.02 1.19 -6.82
CA ILE A 101 -6.93 2.24 -7.28
C ILE A 101 -7.89 2.67 -6.17
N ALA A 102 -8.49 1.73 -5.43
CA ALA A 102 -9.38 2.01 -4.31
C ALA A 102 -8.67 2.81 -3.21
N GLY A 103 -7.43 2.45 -2.89
CA GLY A 103 -6.57 3.22 -2.00
C GLY A 103 -6.35 4.64 -2.51
N PHE A 104 -6.02 4.81 -3.79
CA PHE A 104 -5.80 6.12 -4.40
C PHE A 104 -7.06 7.02 -4.34
N ILE A 105 -8.24 6.45 -4.62
CA ILE A 105 -9.52 7.17 -4.62
C ILE A 105 -9.90 7.58 -3.19
N ARG A 106 -9.75 6.67 -2.21
CA ARG A 106 -10.08 6.94 -0.80
C ARG A 106 -9.24 8.09 -0.23
N PHE A 107 -7.93 8.11 -0.52
CA PHE A 107 -7.05 9.24 -0.16
C PHE A 107 -7.43 10.57 -0.83
N ARG A 108 -8.11 10.53 -1.98
CA ARG A 108 -8.59 11.73 -2.67
C ARG A 108 -9.91 12.27 -2.10
N GLY A 109 -10.78 11.37 -1.61
CA GLY A 109 -12.03 11.72 -0.95
C GLY A 109 -11.82 12.45 0.37
N ASP A 110 -10.91 11.97 1.21
CA ASP A 110 -10.60 12.60 2.51
C ASP A 110 -10.10 14.05 2.35
N ARG A 111 -9.35 14.37 1.28
CA ARG A 111 -8.93 15.76 1.03
C ARG A 111 -10.06 16.68 0.59
N ARG A 112 -11.11 16.16 -0.07
CA ARG A 112 -12.26 16.98 -0.51
C ARG A 112 -13.25 17.25 0.62
N ALA A 113 -13.17 16.50 1.72
CA ALA A 113 -14.02 16.71 2.88
C ALA A 113 -13.47 17.76 3.87
N ILE A 114 -12.22 18.21 3.69
CA ILE A 114 -11.50 19.12 4.61
C ILE A 114 -11.26 20.51 3.98
N GLY A 115 -11.52 20.68 2.68
CA GLY A 115 -11.43 21.96 1.97
C GLY A 115 -12.82 22.48 1.63
#